data_AF-A0A1F2VUG7-F1
#
_entry.id   AF-A0A1F2VUG7-F1
#
_cell.length_a   1.000
_cell.length_b   1.000
_cell.length_c   1.000
_cell.angle_alpha   90.00
_cell.angle_beta   90.00
_cell.angle_gamma   90.00
#
_symmetry.space_group_name_H-M   'P 1'
#
loop_
_entity.id
_entity.type
_entity.pdbx_description
1 polymer ?
#
loop_
_entity_poly.entity_id
_entity_poly.type
_entity_poly.pdbx_seq_one_letter_code
_entity_poly.pdbx_strand_id
1 'polypeptide(L)'
;MGSHYHLVVQTQRESLPRGLHRLNWLYATYFNRRHGRFGHVFANRFSARVIENEQYLYDACAYTVLNPVKAGLCERVEDWSWSYSSFGLDAT
;
A
#
# COMPACT_ATOMS: atom_id res chain seq x y z
N MET A 1 2.08 5.22 -5.45
CA MET A 1 3.21 5.17 -4.48
C MET A 1 3.91 6.53 -4.41
N GLY A 2 4.38 7.00 -3.25
CA GLY A 2 5.03 8.33 -3.08
C GLY A 2 4.24 9.32 -2.20
N SER A 3 2.90 9.27 -2.27
CA SER A 3 1.99 9.98 -1.35
C SER A 3 1.01 9.05 -0.62
N HIS A 4 1.00 7.77 -0.99
CA HIS A 4 0.07 6.73 -0.51
C HIS A 4 0.69 5.35 -0.70
N TYR A 5 0.07 4.34 -0.09
CA TYR A 5 0.44 2.93 -0.17
C TYR A 5 -0.74 2.07 -0.66
N HIS A 6 -0.44 0.87 -1.16
CA HIS A 6 -1.39 -0.16 -1.59
C HIS A 6 -1.09 -1.43 -0.81
N LEU A 7 -2.12 -2.15 -0.36
CA LEU A 7 -1.99 -3.41 0.37
C LEU A 7 -3.00 -4.43 -0.15
N VAL A 8 -2.54 -5.67 -0.30
CA VAL A 8 -3.40 -6.85 -0.44
C VAL A 8 -3.32 -7.60 0.88
N VAL A 9 -4.45 -7.77 1.56
CA VAL A 9 -4.50 -8.38 2.89
C VAL A 9 -5.68 -9.34 3.00
N GLN A 10 -5.45 -10.46 3.68
CA GLN A 10 -6.51 -11.36 4.11
C GLN A 10 -6.87 -11.03 5.57
N THR A 11 -8.12 -10.67 5.81
CA THR A 11 -8.64 -10.35 7.14
C THR A 11 -10.15 -10.53 7.17
N GLN A 12 -10.71 -10.66 8.38
CA GLN A 12 -12.13 -10.42 8.60
C GLN A 12 -12.49 -8.96 8.26
N ARG A 13 -13.66 -8.77 7.63
CA ARG A 13 -14.11 -7.47 7.11
C ARG A 13 -14.29 -6.44 8.23
N GLU A 14 -14.82 -6.87 9.36
CA GLU A 14 -15.07 -6.11 10.58
C GLU A 14 -13.78 -5.63 11.25
N SER A 15 -12.68 -6.36 11.06
CA SER A 15 -11.39 -6.05 11.65
C SER A 15 -10.58 -5.05 10.82
N LEU A 16 -10.84 -4.95 9.51
CA LEU A 16 -10.08 -4.12 8.58
C LEU A 16 -10.04 -2.62 8.99
N PRO A 17 -11.18 -1.96 9.31
CA PRO A 17 -11.15 -0.55 9.68
C PRO A 17 -10.35 -0.27 10.95
N ARG A 18 -10.47 -1.15 11.96
CA ARG A 18 -9.73 -1.03 13.23
C ARG A 18 -8.24 -1.25 13.03
N GLY A 19 -7.87 -2.25 12.22
CA GLY A 19 -6.48 -2.53 11.87
C GLY A 19 -5.81 -1.37 11.15
N LEU A 20 -6.44 -0.85 10.08
CA LEU A 20 -5.89 0.27 9.31
C LEU A 20 -5.87 1.58 10.09
N HIS A 21 -6.86 1.83 10.96
CA HIS A 21 -6.81 2.96 11.88
C HIS A 21 -5.59 2.87 12.79
N ARG A 22 -5.34 1.71 13.41
CA ARG A 22 -4.19 1.51 14.30
C ARG A 22 -2.87 1.68 13.55
N LEU A 23 -2.74 1.08 12.36
CA LEU A 23 -1.55 1.20 11.51
C LEU A 23 -1.24 2.66 11.18
N ASN A 24 -2.22 3.39 10.65
CA ASN A 24 -2.05 4.78 10.24
C ASN A 24 -1.81 5.69 11.46
N TRP A 25 -2.48 5.45 12.59
CA TRP A 25 -2.29 6.23 13.80
C TRP A 25 -0.88 6.07 14.38
N LEU A 26 -0.37 4.83 14.44
CA LEU A 26 0.99 4.55 14.91
C LEU A 26 2.03 5.24 14.00
N TYR A 27 1.87 5.11 12.68
CA TYR A 27 2.77 5.75 11.73
C TYR A 27 2.73 7.27 11.83
N ALA A 28 1.54 7.87 11.86
CA ALA A 28 1.40 9.33 11.96
C ALA A 28 2.01 9.87 13.26
N THR A 29 1.83 9.17 14.37
CA THR A 29 2.43 9.53 15.68
C THR A 29 3.95 9.45 15.62
N TYR A 30 4.49 8.35 15.07
CA TYR A 30 5.93 8.18 14.90
C TYR A 30 6.52 9.27 13.99
N PHE A 31 5.92 9.50 12.82
CA PHE A 31 6.37 10.50 11.85
C PHE A 31 6.38 11.90 12.45
N ASN A 32 5.29 12.31 13.09
CA ASN A 32 5.19 13.62 13.71
C ASN A 32 6.23 13.83 14.81
N ARG A 33 6.44 12.82 15.68
CA ARG A 33 7.50 12.86 16.71
C ARG A 33 8.89 12.95 16.11
N ARG A 34 9.19 12.12 15.10
CA ARG A 34 10.49 12.09 14.41
C ARG A 34 10.84 13.43 13.75
N HIS A 35 9.84 14.11 13.20
CA HIS A 35 10.04 15.33 12.41
C HIS A 35 9.65 16.62 13.14
N GLY A 36 9.29 16.57 14.43
CA GLY A 36 8.85 17.74 15.20
C GLY A 36 7.57 18.40 14.65
N ARG A 37 6.71 17.63 14.00
CA ARG A 37 5.47 18.12 13.36
C ARG A 37 4.24 17.81 14.22
N PHE A 38 3.15 18.51 13.93
CA PHE A 38 1.82 18.24 14.50
C PHE A 38 0.77 18.23 13.38
N GLY A 39 -0.40 17.63 13.65
CA GLY A 39 -1.51 17.55 12.70
C GLY A 39 -1.55 16.27 11.86
N HIS A 40 -2.37 16.28 10.81
CA HIS A 40 -2.66 15.12 9.98
C HIS A 40 -1.49 14.75 9.05
N VAL A 41 -1.09 13.48 9.04
CA VAL A 41 -0.13 12.91 8.08
C VAL A 41 -0.84 12.31 6.87
N PHE A 42 -1.96 11.62 7.09
CA PHE A 42 -2.78 11.05 6.02
C PHE A 42 -3.94 12.00 5.67
N ALA A 43 -4.05 12.36 4.40
CA ALA A 43 -5.07 13.30 3.92
C ALA A 43 -6.48 12.70 3.86
N ASN A 44 -6.59 11.41 3.54
CA ASN A 44 -7.86 10.73 3.29
C ASN A 44 -7.98 9.42 4.09
N ARG A 45 -9.22 8.93 4.24
CA ARG A 45 -9.48 7.57 4.73
C ARG A 45 -8.97 6.55 3.70
N PHE A 46 -8.72 5.32 4.17
CA PHE A 46 -8.41 4.21 3.26
C PHE A 46 -9.61 3.89 2.37
N SER A 47 -9.33 3.32 1.20
CA SER A 47 -10.31 2.69 0.31
C SER A 47 -10.02 1.20 0.23
N ALA A 48 -11.06 0.38 0.12
CA ALA A 48 -10.92 -1.07 0.04
C ALA A 48 -11.91 -1.67 -0.97
N ARG A 49 -11.47 -2.75 -1.63
CA ARG A 49 -12.28 -3.59 -2.51
C ARG A 49 -12.15 -5.04 -2.05
N VAL A 50 -13.26 -5.78 -2.08
CA VAL A 50 -13.26 -7.21 -1.75
C VAL A 50 -12.75 -7.98 -2.95
N ILE A 51 -11.80 -8.88 -2.73
CA ILE A 51 -11.29 -9.79 -3.76
C ILE A 51 -12.13 -11.07 -3.68
N GLU A 52 -12.91 -11.33 -4.73
CA GLU A 52 -13.94 -12.37 -4.73
C GLU A 52 -13.50 -13.68 -5.40
N ASN A 53 -12.39 -13.67 -6.14
CA ASN A 53 -11.87 -14.83 -6.85
C ASN A 53 -10.34 -14.76 -7.04
N GLU A 54 -9.76 -15.87 -7.49
CA GLU A 54 -8.31 -16.01 -7.64
C GLU A 54 -7.73 -15.10 -8.74
N GLN A 55 -8.43 -14.93 -9.86
CA GLN A 55 -7.97 -14.02 -10.92
C GLN A 55 -7.86 -12.58 -10.39
N TYR A 56 -8.87 -12.12 -9.65
CA TYR A 56 -8.83 -10.78 -9.05
C TYR A 56 -7.72 -10.66 -7.99
N LEU A 57 -7.40 -11.75 -7.28
CA LEU A 57 -6.24 -11.76 -6.38
C LEU A 57 -4.93 -11.57 -7.15
N TYR A 58 -4.72 -12.31 -8.23
CA TYR A 58 -3.53 -12.15 -9.09
C TYR A 58 -3.44 -10.72 -9.64
N ASP A 59 -4.54 -10.19 -10.17
CA ASP A 59 -4.59 -8.84 -10.73
C ASP A 59 -4.28 -7.77 -9.66
N ALA A 60 -4.80 -7.93 -8.44
CA ALA A 60 -4.55 -7.01 -7.33
C ALA A 60 -3.08 -7.06 -6.85
N CYS A 61 -2.50 -8.25 -6.78
CA CYS A 61 -1.07 -8.43 -6.48
C CYS A 61 -0.19 -7.78 -7.56
N ALA A 62 -0.46 -8.09 -8.83
CA ALA A 62 0.27 -7.52 -9.97
C ALA A 62 0.13 -5.99 -10.00
N TYR A 63 -1.06 -5.46 -9.79
CA TYR A 63 -1.29 -4.01 -9.71
C TYR A 63 -0.44 -3.36 -8.61
N THR A 64 -0.38 -3.97 -7.42
CA THR A 64 0.38 -3.43 -6.28
C THR A 64 1.87 -3.33 -6.59
N VAL A 65 2.44 -4.37 -7.23
CA VAL A 65 3.87 -4.44 -7.58
C VAL A 65 4.21 -3.58 -8.80
N LEU A 66 3.33 -3.48 -9.78
CA LEU A 66 3.54 -2.69 -11.00
C LEU A 66 3.25 -1.19 -10.82
N ASN A 67 2.58 -0.79 -9.73
CA ASN A 67 2.19 0.60 -9.50
C ASN A 67 3.36 1.61 -9.52
N PRO A 68 4.53 1.33 -8.89
CA PRO A 68 5.67 2.24 -8.95
C PRO A 68 6.18 2.48 -10.38
N VAL A 69 6.27 1.42 -11.19
CA VAL A 69 6.68 1.52 -12.60
C VAL A 69 5.65 2.31 -13.40
N LYS A 70 4.37 1.99 -13.26
CA LYS A 70 3.27 2.73 -13.92
C LYS A 70 3.19 4.20 -13.51
N ALA A 71 3.65 4.53 -12.31
CA ALA A 71 3.73 5.89 -11.80
C ALA A 71 5.03 6.61 -12.21
N GLY A 72 5.92 5.97 -12.96
CA GLY A 72 7.21 6.54 -13.40
C GLY A 72 8.22 6.73 -12.27
N LEU A 73 8.08 6.00 -11.15
CA LEU A 73 8.97 6.12 -9.99
C LEU A 73 10.23 5.26 -10.09
N CYS A 74 10.20 4.24 -10.96
CA CYS A 74 11.30 3.35 -11.25
C CYS A 74 11.10 2.69 -12.62
N GLU A 75 12.18 2.20 -13.23
CA GLU A 75 12.10 1.52 -14.54
C GLU A 75 11.64 0.08 -14.40
N ARG A 76 12.09 -0.62 -13.35
CA ARG A 76 11.72 -2.02 -13.09
C ARG A 76 11.09 -2.18 -11.71
N VAL A 77 10.32 -3.25 -11.52
CA VAL A 77 9.68 -3.54 -10.23
C VAL A 77 10.69 -3.86 -9.12
N GLU A 78 11.87 -4.36 -9.48
CA GLU A 78 12.95 -4.67 -8.53
C GLU A 78 13.65 -3.41 -8.00
N ASP A 79 13.59 -2.32 -8.75
CA ASP A 79 14.24 -1.05 -8.39
C ASP A 79 13.46 -0.30 -7.30
N TRP A 80 12.21 -0.69 -7.02
CA TRP A 80 11.39 -0.06 -6.00
C TRP A 80 11.61 -0.67 -4.61
N SER A 81 12.49 -0.06 -3.83
CA SER A 81 12.86 -0.53 -2.48
C SER A 81 11.72 -0.60 -1.46
N TRP A 82 10.55 -0.03 -1.76
CA TRP A 82 9.40 0.05 -0.86
C TRP A 82 8.30 -0.96 -1.17
N SER A 83 8.57 -1.93 -2.04
CA SER A 83 7.72 -3.12 -2.21
C SER A 83 8.56 -4.38 -2.19
N TYR A 84 7.94 -5.50 -1.80
CA TYR A 84 8.55 -6.81 -1.94
C TYR A 84 8.24 -7.34 -3.35
N SER A 85 9.20 -7.25 -4.26
CA SER A 85 9.09 -7.77 -5.63
C SER A 85 9.77 -9.14 -5.73
N SER A 86 9.06 -10.18 -5.28
CA SER A 86 9.41 -11.57 -5.60
C SER A 86 8.43 -12.21 -6.60
N PHE A 87 7.44 -11.44 -7.07
CA PHE A 87 6.58 -11.86 -8.16
C PHE A 87 7.33 -11.57 -9.44
N GLY A 88 7.88 -12.60 -10.10
CA GLY A 88 8.57 -12.48 -11.39
C GLY A 88 7.65 -11.93 -12.47
N LEU A 89 7.42 -10.62 -12.43
CA LEU A 89 6.50 -9.85 -13.24
C LEU A 89 7.30 -8.87 -14.06
N ASP A 90 7.26 -9.04 -15.37
CA ASP A 90 7.80 -8.05 -16.30
C ASP A 90 6.75 -6.95 -16.51
N ALA A 91 7.18 -5.69 -16.38
CA ALA A 91 6.35 -4.53 -16.72
C ALA A 91 6.40 -4.30 -18.24
N THR A 92 5.75 -5.18 -19.02
CA THR A 92 5.50 -4.93 -20.45
C THR A 92 4.26 -4.07 -20.67
#